data_AF-A0A7K6BDE0-F1
#
_entry.id   AF-A0A7K6BDE0-F1
#
_cell.length_a   1.000
_cell.length_b   1.000
_cell.length_c   1.000
_cell.angle_alpha   90.00
_cell.angle_beta   90.00
_cell.angle_gamma   90.00
#
_symmetry.space_group_name_H-M   'P 1'
#
loop_
_entity.id
_entity.type
_entity.pdbx_description
1 polymer ?
#
loop_
_entity_poly.entity_id
_entity_poly.type
_entity_poly.pdbx_seq_one_letter_code
_entity_poly.pdbx_strand_id
1 'polypeptide(L)'
;REFESEIRFYSGDDPLDVWDRYIRWTEQTFPQGGKESNLPAVLERAVKALSEQRRYYKDPRYLNLWLKFGNCCNEPLDLYSYLHSQDIGTTLAQLYITWAEVLEARGSFKKADLIFQEGLQRKAEPLDKLQSHHRQFQTRVSRQTLLGLEEAPDENDMELVGAAEPQRSSLAELKGRGKKKVRAPVSRVGDALKVTNQNRSFQNPASRQLPNNPGFAVFDENSAAGLEIPALTPQTWTAPPAPRAKENELSAGPWNSGRLLTLTLPSQRPRGSASSAVEAPCPMPSFTPYVEESAQQQVM
;
A
#
# COMPACT_ATOMS: atom_id res chain seq x y z
N ARG A 1 -26.98 -8.36 5.42
CA ARG A 1 -27.90 -9.11 4.51
C ARG A 1 -29.05 -8.22 4.04
N GLU A 2 -29.70 -7.46 4.93
CA GLU A 2 -30.76 -6.51 4.57
C GLU A 2 -30.32 -5.45 3.55
N PHE A 3 -29.14 -4.83 3.73
CA PHE A 3 -28.57 -3.90 2.74
C PHE A 3 -28.32 -4.54 1.37
N GLU A 4 -27.98 -5.83 1.31
CA GLU A 4 -27.75 -6.50 0.02
C GLU A 4 -29.06 -6.76 -0.73
N SER A 5 -30.14 -7.09 -0.02
CA SER A 5 -31.47 -7.13 -0.61
C SER A 5 -31.93 -5.72 -1.03
N GLU A 6 -31.68 -4.71 -0.20
CA GLU A 6 -32.04 -3.32 -0.51
C GLU A 6 -31.36 -2.85 -1.80
N ILE A 7 -30.05 -3.11 -1.97
CA ILE A 7 -29.31 -2.76 -3.21
C ILE A 7 -29.88 -3.48 -4.44
N ARG A 8 -30.29 -4.75 -4.31
CA ARG A 8 -30.80 -5.55 -5.44
C ARG A 8 -32.21 -5.16 -5.87
N PHE A 9 -33.06 -4.81 -4.92
CA PHE A 9 -34.45 -4.45 -5.16
C PHE A 9 -34.68 -2.93 -5.08
N TYR A 10 -33.60 -2.15 -5.08
CA TYR A 10 -33.69 -0.70 -4.99
C TYR A 10 -34.42 -0.14 -6.21
N SER A 11 -35.44 0.66 -5.94
CA SER A 11 -36.28 1.31 -6.96
C SER A 11 -36.40 2.83 -6.74
N GLY A 12 -35.58 3.39 -5.86
CA GLY A 12 -35.56 4.83 -5.59
C GLY A 12 -34.64 5.60 -6.55
N ASP A 13 -34.64 6.92 -6.39
CA ASP A 13 -33.89 7.85 -7.27
C ASP A 13 -32.44 8.09 -6.83
N ASP A 14 -32.04 7.70 -5.61
CA ASP A 14 -30.72 7.94 -5.03
C ASP A 14 -30.05 6.64 -4.52
N PRO A 15 -29.50 5.81 -5.43
CA PRO A 15 -28.75 4.62 -5.03
C PRO A 15 -27.52 4.92 -4.16
N LEU A 16 -26.95 6.13 -4.20
CA LEU A 16 -25.78 6.49 -3.41
C LEU A 16 -26.07 6.48 -1.90
N ASP A 17 -27.29 6.88 -1.50
CA ASP A 17 -27.70 6.88 -0.08
C ASP A 17 -27.66 5.48 0.54
N VAL A 18 -28.12 4.46 -0.20
CA VAL A 18 -28.10 3.06 0.27
C VAL A 18 -26.66 2.60 0.50
N TRP A 19 -25.76 2.91 -0.43
CA TRP A 19 -24.33 2.59 -0.31
C TRP A 19 -23.68 3.32 0.86
N ASP A 20 -23.95 4.61 1.04
CA ASP A 20 -23.41 5.40 2.14
C ASP A 20 -23.89 4.91 3.51
N ARG A 21 -25.18 4.57 3.64
CA ARG A 21 -25.72 3.91 4.85
C ARG A 21 -25.08 2.55 5.09
N TYR A 22 -24.88 1.75 4.05
CA TYR A 22 -24.27 0.43 4.18
C TYR A 22 -22.80 0.53 4.65
N ILE A 23 -22.04 1.47 4.09
CA ILE A 23 -20.65 1.73 4.49
C ILE A 23 -20.61 2.22 5.95
N ARG A 24 -21.44 3.19 6.32
CA ARG A 24 -21.51 3.70 7.70
C ARG A 24 -21.87 2.61 8.70
N TRP A 25 -22.84 1.76 8.37
CA TRP A 25 -23.21 0.61 9.21
C TRP A 25 -22.05 -0.38 9.37
N THR A 26 -21.29 -0.64 8.30
CA THR A 26 -20.14 -1.54 8.33
C THR A 26 -19.04 -0.99 9.25
N GLU A 27 -18.76 0.31 9.20
CA GLU A 27 -17.78 0.96 10.08
C GLU A 27 -18.21 0.94 11.55
N GLN A 28 -19.50 1.17 11.83
CA GLN A 28 -20.05 1.13 13.19
C GLN A 28 -20.05 -0.29 13.78
N THR A 29 -20.31 -1.30 12.94
CA THR A 29 -20.36 -2.70 13.37
C THR A 29 -18.96 -3.27 13.61
N PHE A 30 -17.96 -2.79 12.87
CA PHE A 30 -16.59 -3.30 12.92
C PHE A 30 -15.57 -2.18 13.20
N PRO A 31 -15.51 -1.65 14.44
CA PRO A 31 -14.66 -0.51 14.78
C PRO A 31 -13.15 -0.80 14.65
N GLN A 32 -12.74 -2.07 14.85
CA GLN A 32 -11.33 -2.48 14.67
C GLN A 32 -10.99 -2.79 13.20
N GLY A 33 -11.96 -2.73 12.29
CA GLY A 33 -11.79 -3.10 10.90
C GLY A 33 -11.35 -4.55 10.70
N GLY A 34 -10.70 -4.81 9.56
CA GLY A 34 -10.16 -6.12 9.21
C GLY A 34 -10.99 -6.90 8.19
N LYS A 35 -10.54 -8.12 7.88
CA LYS A 35 -11.11 -8.97 6.81
C LYS A 35 -12.58 -9.31 7.06
N GLU A 36 -12.99 -9.43 8.32
CA GLU A 36 -14.37 -9.76 8.71
C GLU A 36 -15.38 -8.68 8.29
N SER A 37 -14.96 -7.41 8.27
CA SER A 37 -15.84 -6.30 7.86
C SER A 37 -16.22 -6.35 6.38
N ASN A 38 -15.39 -7.01 5.54
CA ASN A 38 -15.49 -6.98 4.08
C ASN A 38 -15.59 -5.56 3.47
N LEU A 39 -15.21 -4.52 4.22
CA LEU A 39 -15.35 -3.13 3.82
C LEU A 39 -14.66 -2.80 2.48
N PRO A 40 -13.43 -3.27 2.18
CA PRO A 40 -12.80 -3.03 0.89
C PRO A 40 -13.60 -3.59 -0.29
N ALA A 41 -14.21 -4.77 -0.13
CA ALA A 41 -15.01 -5.41 -1.16
C ALA A 41 -16.35 -4.68 -1.37
N VAL A 42 -16.95 -4.16 -0.29
CA VAL A 42 -18.16 -3.32 -0.37
C VAL A 42 -17.85 -2.01 -1.11
N LEU A 43 -16.73 -1.35 -0.77
CA LEU A 43 -16.30 -0.12 -1.43
C LEU A 43 -16.02 -0.35 -2.92
N GLU A 44 -15.31 -1.42 -3.29
CA GLU A 44 -15.04 -1.75 -4.69
C GLU A 44 -16.34 -1.97 -5.49
N ARG A 45 -17.30 -2.70 -4.91
CA ARG A 45 -18.63 -2.90 -5.53
C ARG A 45 -19.38 -1.58 -5.69
N ALA A 46 -19.34 -0.72 -4.69
CA ALA A 46 -20.02 0.57 -4.71
C ALA A 46 -19.42 1.49 -5.78
N VAL A 47 -18.09 1.61 -5.82
CA VAL A 47 -17.37 2.37 -6.85
C VAL A 47 -17.73 1.87 -8.24
N LYS A 48 -17.71 0.54 -8.46
CA LYS A 48 -18.02 -0.06 -9.75
C LYS A 48 -19.48 0.14 -10.18
N ALA A 49 -20.42 0.15 -9.25
CA ALA A 49 -21.83 0.38 -9.54
C ALA A 49 -22.15 1.87 -9.82
N LEU A 50 -21.36 2.78 -9.24
CA LEU A 50 -21.62 4.23 -9.27
C LEU A 50 -20.68 5.00 -10.22
N SER A 51 -19.64 4.37 -10.77
CA SER A 51 -18.63 5.02 -11.64
C SER A 51 -19.23 5.67 -12.89
N GLU A 52 -20.28 5.08 -13.45
CA GLU A 52 -20.98 5.59 -14.64
C GLU A 52 -21.92 6.76 -14.33
N GLN A 53 -22.25 6.99 -13.05
CA GLN A 53 -23.24 7.98 -12.64
C GLN A 53 -22.62 9.35 -12.38
N ARG A 54 -22.42 10.14 -13.45
CA ARG A 54 -21.86 11.50 -13.40
C ARG A 54 -22.62 12.49 -12.50
N ARG A 55 -23.89 12.20 -12.19
CA ARG A 55 -24.71 13.04 -11.28
C ARG A 55 -24.08 13.22 -9.89
N TYR A 56 -23.26 12.27 -9.44
CA TYR A 56 -22.66 12.30 -8.10
C TYR A 56 -21.26 12.90 -8.05
N TYR A 57 -20.69 13.37 -9.17
CA TYR A 57 -19.29 13.83 -9.19
C TYR A 57 -19.05 15.07 -8.33
N LYS A 58 -20.10 15.85 -8.06
CA LYS A 58 -20.06 17.01 -7.16
C LYS A 58 -20.61 16.71 -5.77
N ASP A 59 -21.05 15.47 -5.51
CA ASP A 59 -21.63 15.10 -4.22
C ASP A 59 -20.52 14.75 -3.20
N PRO A 60 -20.49 15.40 -2.02
CA PRO A 60 -19.56 15.06 -0.95
C PRO A 60 -19.61 13.60 -0.50
N ARG A 61 -20.78 12.95 -0.55
CA ARG A 61 -20.94 11.54 -0.17
C ARG A 61 -20.19 10.62 -1.12
N TYR A 62 -20.24 10.93 -2.41
CA TYR A 62 -19.54 10.17 -3.43
C TYR A 62 -18.02 10.36 -3.34
N LEU A 63 -17.57 11.59 -3.11
CA LEU A 63 -16.15 11.84 -2.85
C LEU A 63 -15.67 11.08 -1.61
N ASN A 64 -16.44 11.10 -0.51
CA ASN A 64 -16.07 10.38 0.71
C ASN A 64 -15.94 8.87 0.47
N LEU A 65 -16.84 8.29 -0.32
CA LEU A 65 -16.75 6.88 -0.74
C LEU A 65 -15.42 6.58 -1.46
N TRP A 66 -15.00 7.44 -2.38
CA TRP A 66 -13.70 7.30 -3.04
C TRP A 66 -12.53 7.47 -2.07
N LEU A 67 -12.56 8.47 -1.19
CA LEU A 67 -11.50 8.67 -0.20
C LEU A 67 -11.34 7.46 0.73
N LYS A 68 -12.44 6.85 1.16
CA LYS A 68 -12.45 5.60 1.93
C LYS A 68 -11.87 4.43 1.14
N PHE A 69 -12.18 4.34 -0.16
CA PHE A 69 -11.58 3.35 -1.05
C PHE A 69 -10.06 3.56 -1.19
N GLY A 70 -9.60 4.81 -1.26
CA GLY A 70 -8.17 5.15 -1.30
C GLY A 70 -7.38 4.67 -0.09
N ASN A 71 -7.97 4.73 1.10
CA ASN A 71 -7.35 4.20 2.32
C ASN A 71 -7.16 2.67 2.30
N CYS A 72 -7.89 1.97 1.43
CA CYS A 72 -7.77 0.52 1.24
C CYS A 72 -6.82 0.13 0.09
N CYS A 73 -6.33 1.09 -0.69
CA CYS A 73 -5.46 0.85 -1.84
C CYS A 73 -3.97 0.84 -1.44
N ASN A 74 -3.17 0.03 -2.12
CA ASN A 74 -1.71 0.02 -1.91
C ASN A 74 -1.04 1.35 -2.30
N GLU A 75 -1.54 2.00 -3.36
CA GLU A 75 -1.01 3.27 -3.88
C GLU A 75 -2.13 4.33 -3.96
N PRO A 76 -2.35 5.14 -2.90
CA PRO A 76 -3.43 6.13 -2.88
C PRO A 76 -3.23 7.30 -3.86
N LEU A 77 -2.01 7.60 -4.29
CA LEU A 77 -1.75 8.69 -5.26
C LEU A 77 -2.35 8.40 -6.64
N ASP A 78 -2.37 7.14 -7.06
CA ASP A 78 -2.99 6.73 -8.32
C ASP A 78 -4.49 7.03 -8.29
N LEU A 79 -5.13 6.86 -7.12
CA LEU A 79 -6.53 7.20 -6.95
C LEU A 79 -6.79 8.70 -7.11
N TYR A 80 -6.00 9.56 -6.47
CA TYR A 80 -6.19 11.00 -6.62
C TYR A 80 -5.97 11.47 -8.05
N SER A 81 -4.97 10.89 -8.74
CA SER A 81 -4.73 11.13 -10.16
C SER A 81 -5.92 10.69 -11.02
N TYR A 82 -6.54 9.55 -10.69
CA TYR A 82 -7.77 9.08 -11.33
C TYR A 82 -8.94 10.05 -11.11
N LEU A 83 -9.21 10.44 -9.86
CA LEU A 83 -10.29 11.38 -9.50
C LEU A 83 -10.15 12.72 -10.22
N HIS A 84 -8.92 13.24 -10.26
CA HIS A 84 -8.59 14.46 -10.98
C HIS A 84 -8.83 14.34 -12.48
N SER A 85 -8.38 13.25 -13.10
CA SER A 85 -8.57 13.00 -14.54
C SER A 85 -10.04 12.83 -14.94
N GLN A 86 -10.89 12.36 -14.03
CA GLN A 86 -12.32 12.15 -14.23
C GLN A 86 -13.18 13.33 -13.77
N ASP A 87 -12.57 14.41 -13.30
CA ASP A 87 -13.26 15.56 -12.70
C ASP A 87 -14.22 15.18 -11.55
N ILE A 88 -13.88 14.13 -10.79
CA ILE A 88 -14.65 13.68 -9.63
C ILE A 88 -14.21 14.49 -8.41
N GLY A 89 -15.13 15.24 -7.81
CA GLY A 89 -14.87 16.00 -6.59
C GLY A 89 -13.96 17.21 -6.78
N THR A 90 -13.65 17.64 -8.01
CA THR A 90 -12.80 18.81 -8.29
C THR A 90 -13.40 20.14 -7.84
N THR A 91 -14.69 20.14 -7.51
CA THR A 91 -15.39 21.28 -6.90
C THR A 91 -15.34 21.27 -5.37
N LEU A 92 -14.86 20.20 -4.75
CA LEU A 92 -14.89 20.00 -3.30
C LEU A 92 -13.48 20.18 -2.71
N ALA A 93 -13.37 21.06 -1.72
CA ALA A 93 -12.11 21.34 -1.02
C ALA A 93 -11.51 20.08 -0.39
N GLN A 94 -12.36 19.15 0.05
CA GLN A 94 -11.94 17.92 0.70
C GLN A 94 -10.99 17.08 -0.16
N LEU A 95 -11.17 17.06 -1.49
CA LEU A 95 -10.29 16.32 -2.41
C LEU A 95 -8.85 16.86 -2.34
N TYR A 96 -8.70 18.18 -2.48
CA TYR A 96 -7.40 18.84 -2.49
C TYR A 96 -6.70 18.75 -1.14
N ILE A 97 -7.46 18.87 -0.04
CA ILE A 97 -6.92 18.74 1.32
C ILE A 97 -6.33 17.34 1.54
N THR A 98 -7.11 16.28 1.30
CA THR A 98 -6.62 14.91 1.57
C THR A 98 -5.53 14.48 0.59
N TRP A 99 -5.58 14.96 -0.65
CA TRP A 99 -4.52 14.70 -1.62
C TRP A 99 -3.19 15.35 -1.18
N ALA A 100 -3.24 16.61 -0.76
CA ALA A 100 -2.06 17.32 -0.27
C ALA A 100 -1.51 16.69 1.03
N GLU A 101 -2.37 16.22 1.94
CA GLU A 101 -1.97 15.49 3.16
C GLU A 101 -1.23 14.19 2.82
N VAL A 102 -1.68 13.42 1.83
CA VAL A 102 -1.00 12.19 1.38
C VAL A 102 0.36 12.52 0.73
N LEU A 103 0.47 13.63 0.00
CA LEU A 103 1.74 14.09 -0.56
C LEU A 103 2.71 14.60 0.52
N GLU A 104 2.19 15.30 1.53
CA GLU A 104 2.92 15.75 2.72
C GLU A 104 3.49 14.54 3.48
N ALA A 105 2.68 13.51 3.73
CA ALA A 105 3.11 12.28 4.39
C ALA A 105 4.23 11.53 3.64
N ARG A 106 4.31 11.72 2.32
CA ARG A 106 5.39 11.18 1.47
C ARG A 106 6.61 12.08 1.36
N GLY A 107 6.61 13.24 2.02
CA GLY A 107 7.69 14.24 1.97
C GLY A 107 7.73 15.07 0.69
N SER A 108 6.68 15.03 -0.15
CA SER A 108 6.63 15.77 -1.41
C SER A 108 5.94 17.14 -1.25
N PHE A 109 6.56 18.04 -0.49
CA PHE A 109 5.97 19.34 -0.13
C PHE A 109 5.69 20.24 -1.35
N LYS A 110 6.56 20.24 -2.36
CA LYS A 110 6.37 21.03 -3.59
C LYS A 110 5.09 20.63 -4.32
N LYS A 111 4.83 19.32 -4.44
CA LYS A 111 3.61 18.82 -5.10
C LYS A 111 2.38 19.12 -4.25
N ALA A 112 2.46 18.96 -2.93
CA ALA A 112 1.36 19.29 -2.03
C ALA A 112 0.94 20.76 -2.15
N ASP A 113 1.89 21.70 -2.23
CA ASP A 113 1.60 23.12 -2.42
C ASP A 113 0.90 23.40 -3.77
N LEU A 114 1.36 22.77 -4.86
CA LEU A 114 0.71 22.88 -6.17
C LEU A 114 -0.75 22.41 -6.13
N ILE A 115 -1.05 21.30 -5.44
CA ILE A 115 -2.42 20.80 -5.29
C ILE A 115 -3.30 21.78 -4.49
N PHE A 116 -2.77 22.41 -3.44
CA PHE A 116 -3.51 23.46 -2.72
C PHE A 116 -3.80 24.67 -3.60
N GLN A 117 -2.79 25.16 -4.34
CA GLN A 117 -2.95 26.28 -5.26
C GLN A 117 -3.99 25.97 -6.35
N GLU A 118 -3.96 24.74 -6.88
CA GLU A 118 -4.92 24.29 -7.88
C GLU A 118 -6.36 24.25 -7.33
N GLY A 119 -6.55 23.76 -6.11
CA GLY A 119 -7.86 23.78 -5.44
C GLY A 119 -8.38 25.20 -5.20
N LEU A 120 -7.49 26.13 -4.85
CA LEU A 120 -7.83 27.56 -4.69
C LEU A 120 -8.20 28.20 -6.03
N GLN A 121 -7.47 27.88 -7.10
CA GLN A 121 -7.75 28.36 -8.45
C GLN A 121 -9.11 27.88 -8.94
N ARG A 122 -9.47 26.62 -8.64
CA ARG A 122 -10.80 26.06 -8.94
C ARG A 122 -11.92 26.51 -8.00
N LYS A 123 -11.61 27.28 -6.95
CA LYS A 123 -12.55 27.76 -5.93
C LYS A 123 -13.35 26.61 -5.29
N ALA A 124 -12.65 25.55 -4.90
CA ALA A 124 -13.28 24.37 -4.33
C ALA A 124 -13.96 24.67 -2.97
N GLU A 125 -15.17 24.17 -2.75
CA GLU A 125 -15.98 24.47 -1.57
C GLU A 125 -15.81 23.41 -0.46
N PRO A 126 -15.74 23.80 0.83
CA PRO A 126 -15.68 25.17 1.37
C PRO A 126 -14.29 25.82 1.21
N LEU A 127 -14.24 27.00 0.59
CA LEU A 127 -12.99 27.70 0.28
C LEU A 127 -12.22 28.13 1.55
N ASP A 128 -12.95 28.57 2.57
CA ASP A 128 -12.36 28.98 3.85
C ASP A 128 -11.62 27.82 4.52
N LYS A 129 -12.19 26.61 4.43
CA LYS A 129 -11.57 25.39 4.93
C LYS A 129 -10.29 25.09 4.16
N LEU A 130 -10.33 25.18 2.83
CA LEU A 130 -9.16 24.97 1.98
C LEU A 130 -8.01 25.94 2.32
N GLN A 131 -8.31 27.24 2.41
CA GLN A 131 -7.32 28.26 2.76
C GLN A 131 -6.75 28.09 4.17
N SER A 132 -7.58 27.66 5.12
CA SER A 132 -7.13 27.36 6.48
C SER A 132 -6.15 26.18 6.48
N HIS A 133 -6.49 25.08 5.80
CA HIS A 133 -5.61 23.91 5.68
C HIS A 133 -4.31 24.25 4.94
N HIS A 134 -4.36 25.06 3.88
CA HIS A 134 -3.16 25.50 3.16
C HIS A 134 -2.21 26.30 4.05
N ARG A 135 -2.73 27.25 4.84
CA ARG A 135 -1.92 28.01 5.82
C ARG A 135 -1.32 27.10 6.91
N GLN A 136 -2.09 26.13 7.40
CA GLN A 136 -1.60 25.15 8.38
C GLN A 136 -0.48 24.29 7.79
N PHE A 137 -0.64 23.82 6.56
CA PHE A 137 0.39 23.08 5.82
C PHE A 137 1.68 23.91 5.69
N GLN A 138 1.58 25.17 5.23
CA GLN A 138 2.74 26.06 5.11
C GLN A 138 3.47 26.24 6.43
N THR A 139 2.72 26.39 7.53
CA THR A 139 3.28 26.50 8.90
C THR A 139 3.99 25.23 9.34
N ARG A 140 3.45 24.04 9.02
CA ARG A 140 4.10 22.76 9.34
C ARG A 140 5.40 22.59 8.56
N VAL A 141 5.39 22.89 7.25
CA VAL A 141 6.57 22.78 6.39
C VAL A 141 7.65 23.80 6.79
N SER A 142 7.27 25.04 7.11
CA SER A 142 8.23 26.05 7.58
C SER A 142 8.88 25.65 8.91
N ARG A 143 8.10 25.09 9.84
CA ARG A 143 8.63 24.57 11.10
C ARG A 143 9.58 23.40 10.87
N GLN A 144 9.22 22.46 10.00
CA GLN A 144 10.05 21.29 9.71
C GLN A 144 11.38 21.67 9.04
N THR A 145 11.34 22.64 8.12
CA THR A 145 12.55 23.15 7.45
C THR A 145 13.47 23.91 8.41
N LEU A 146 12.91 24.67 9.36
CA LEU A 146 13.71 25.35 10.39
C LEU A 146 14.39 24.35 11.33
N LEU A 147 13.66 23.36 11.83
CA LEU A 147 14.21 22.30 12.71
C LEU A 147 15.29 21.48 11.99
N GLY A 148 15.08 21.16 10.71
CA GLY A 148 16.07 20.42 9.92
C GLY A 148 17.35 21.21 9.61
N LEU A 149 17.33 22.54 9.75
CA LEU A 149 18.52 23.38 9.61
C LEU A 149 19.31 23.50 10.92
N GLU A 150 18.62 23.44 12.06
CA GLU A 150 19.21 23.53 13.40
C GLU A 150 19.87 22.20 13.84
N GLU A 151 19.43 21.05 13.30
CA GLU A 151 20.10 19.75 13.45
C GLU A 151 21.29 19.53 12.50
N ALA A 152 21.81 20.58 11.84
CA ALA A 152 23.13 20.48 11.23
C ALA A 152 24.13 20.13 12.35
N PRO A 153 24.89 19.04 12.24
CA PRO A 153 25.68 18.54 13.36
C PRO A 153 26.68 19.61 13.77
N ASP A 154 26.49 20.14 14.97
CA ASP A 154 27.51 20.93 15.63
C ASP A 154 28.77 20.06 15.65
N GLU A 155 29.87 20.58 15.12
CA GLU A 155 31.12 19.86 14.88
C GLU A 155 31.73 19.27 16.18
N ASN A 156 31.13 19.59 17.32
CA ASN A 156 31.56 19.29 18.67
C ASN A 156 30.98 17.98 19.27
N ASP A 157 29.97 17.34 18.63
CA ASP A 157 29.38 16.07 19.11
C ASP A 157 29.92 14.82 18.38
N MET A 158 30.99 14.96 17.58
CA MET A 158 31.65 13.86 16.85
C MET A 158 32.68 13.09 17.71
N GLU A 159 32.58 13.07 19.03
CA GLU A 159 33.55 12.33 19.87
C GLU A 159 32.93 11.24 20.78
N LEU A 160 31.60 11.10 20.87
CA LEU A 160 31.01 10.19 21.87
C LEU A 160 29.80 9.34 21.45
N VAL A 161 29.73 8.86 20.20
CA VAL A 161 28.83 7.73 19.87
C VAL A 161 29.51 6.73 18.92
N GLY A 162 29.92 5.61 19.52
CA GLY A 162 29.81 4.25 18.98
C GLY A 162 30.33 3.96 17.57
N ALA A 163 31.36 3.09 17.51
CA ALA A 163 31.79 2.32 16.34
C ALA A 163 30.86 2.39 15.12
N ALA A 164 31.30 3.09 14.06
CA ALA A 164 30.56 3.30 12.82
C ALA A 164 29.87 2.00 12.35
N GLU A 165 28.53 1.97 12.41
CA GLU A 165 27.76 0.86 11.89
C GLU A 165 28.00 0.72 10.37
N PRO A 166 28.12 -0.51 9.85
CA PRO A 166 28.39 -0.72 8.44
C PRO A 166 27.19 -0.29 7.58
N GLN A 167 27.36 0.82 6.86
CA GLN A 167 26.37 1.32 5.91
C GLN A 167 26.33 0.45 4.63
N ARG A 168 25.13 0.24 4.07
CA ARG A 168 24.96 -0.57 2.84
C ARG A 168 25.67 0.10 1.65
N SER A 169 26.50 -0.66 0.95
CA SER A 169 27.13 -0.25 -0.31
C SER A 169 26.29 -0.70 -1.50
N SER A 170 25.86 0.25 -2.34
CA SER A 170 25.11 -0.03 -3.56
C SER A 170 25.98 -0.80 -4.56
N LEU A 171 25.42 -1.83 -5.19
CA LEU A 171 26.10 -2.71 -6.17
C LEU A 171 27.37 -3.41 -5.63
N ALA A 172 27.44 -3.65 -4.32
CA ALA A 172 28.55 -4.36 -3.72
C ALA A 172 28.61 -5.84 -4.15
N GLU A 173 29.83 -6.38 -4.24
CA GLU A 173 30.02 -7.80 -4.54
C GLU A 173 29.53 -8.69 -3.39
N LEU A 174 28.81 -9.75 -3.75
CA LEU A 174 28.30 -10.77 -2.83
C LEU A 174 29.30 -11.92 -2.67
N LYS A 175 29.64 -12.30 -1.44
CA LYS A 175 30.61 -13.38 -1.18
C LYS A 175 29.91 -14.74 -1.17
N GLY A 176 30.14 -15.55 -2.20
CA GLY A 176 29.70 -16.96 -2.22
C GLY A 176 30.19 -17.75 -1.00
N ARG A 177 29.28 -18.34 -0.23
CA ARG A 177 29.58 -19.28 0.86
C ARG A 177 29.50 -20.71 0.33
N GLY A 178 30.63 -21.42 0.33
CA GLY A 178 30.67 -22.87 0.06
C GLY A 178 32.09 -23.43 0.16
N LYS A 179 32.30 -24.45 1.03
CA LYS A 179 33.60 -25.16 1.16
C LYS A 179 33.70 -26.43 0.29
N LYS A 180 32.81 -26.66 -0.68
CA LYS A 180 32.83 -27.90 -1.48
C LYS A 180 32.65 -27.62 -2.97
N LYS A 181 33.54 -28.20 -3.79
CA LYS A 181 33.44 -28.25 -5.25
C LYS A 181 32.18 -29.05 -5.63
N VAL A 182 31.07 -28.38 -5.87
CA VAL A 182 29.87 -28.97 -6.48
C VAL A 182 29.77 -28.46 -7.92
N ARG A 183 29.48 -29.38 -8.85
CA ARG A 183 29.61 -29.27 -10.31
C ARG A 183 28.55 -28.37 -11.00
N ALA A 184 28.05 -27.36 -10.30
CA ALA A 184 27.22 -26.30 -10.88
C ALA A 184 27.28 -25.05 -9.98
N PRO A 185 27.34 -23.83 -10.54
CA PRO A 185 27.48 -22.61 -9.74
C PRO A 185 26.13 -22.26 -9.09
N VAL A 186 25.84 -22.88 -7.94
CA VAL A 186 24.75 -22.43 -7.07
C VAL A 186 25.36 -21.46 -6.05
N SER A 187 25.54 -20.21 -6.46
CA SER A 187 25.94 -19.14 -5.54
C SER A 187 24.72 -18.70 -4.73
N ARG A 188 24.48 -19.36 -3.60
CA ARG A 188 23.52 -18.88 -2.59
C ARG A 188 24.24 -17.87 -1.73
N VAL A 189 24.08 -16.60 -2.06
CA VAL A 189 24.53 -15.51 -1.19
C VAL A 189 23.28 -14.92 -0.56
N GLY A 190 23.01 -15.32 0.68
CA GLY A 190 22.02 -14.64 1.54
C GLY A 190 22.59 -13.28 1.97
N ASP A 191 22.60 -12.99 3.26
CA ASP A 191 23.08 -11.71 3.82
C ASP A 191 24.61 -11.47 3.76
N ALA A 192 25.35 -12.23 2.95
CA ALA A 192 26.81 -12.14 2.89
C ALA A 192 27.30 -11.03 1.96
N LEU A 193 27.29 -9.80 2.46
CA LEU A 193 28.02 -8.67 1.87
C LEU A 193 29.54 -8.88 2.03
N LYS A 194 30.31 -8.62 0.97
CA LYS A 194 31.76 -8.58 1.04
C LYS A 194 32.17 -7.19 1.53
N VAL A 195 32.97 -7.11 2.60
CA VAL A 195 33.65 -5.85 2.97
C VAL A 195 34.41 -5.36 1.74
N THR A 196 34.24 -4.08 1.39
CA THR A 196 34.75 -3.43 0.18
C THR A 196 36.26 -3.62 0.02
N ASN A 197 36.67 -4.74 -0.57
CA ASN A 197 37.96 -4.86 -1.21
C ASN A 197 37.72 -4.53 -2.67
N GLN A 198 38.30 -3.41 -3.14
CA GLN A 198 38.25 -2.89 -4.50
C GLN A 198 38.89 -3.88 -5.49
N ASN A 199 38.24 -5.02 -5.72
CA ASN A 199 38.61 -5.89 -6.81
C ASN A 199 37.91 -5.33 -8.05
N ARG A 200 38.53 -4.32 -8.67
CA ARG A 200 38.16 -3.88 -10.01
C ARG A 200 38.26 -5.10 -10.93
N SER A 201 37.14 -5.65 -11.36
CA SER A 201 37.15 -6.55 -12.50
C SER A 201 37.49 -5.72 -13.73
N PHE A 202 38.69 -5.91 -14.27
CA PHE A 202 39.03 -5.39 -15.58
C PHE A 202 38.21 -6.18 -16.60
N GLN A 203 37.02 -5.70 -16.93
CA GLN A 203 36.40 -6.10 -18.18
C GLN A 203 37.12 -5.34 -19.28
N ASN A 204 37.81 -6.04 -20.18
CA ASN A 204 38.14 -5.46 -21.48
C ASN A 204 36.81 -4.98 -22.07
N PRO A 205 36.65 -3.68 -22.39
CA PRO A 205 35.47 -3.27 -23.14
C PRO A 205 35.60 -3.95 -24.49
N ALA A 206 34.86 -5.05 -24.70
CA ALA A 206 34.54 -5.46 -26.06
C ALA A 206 33.97 -4.21 -26.70
N SER A 207 34.62 -3.73 -27.75
CA SER A 207 34.36 -2.46 -28.40
C SER A 207 32.86 -2.32 -28.63
N ARG A 208 32.20 -1.55 -27.77
CA ARG A 208 30.79 -1.16 -27.93
C ARG A 208 30.66 -0.07 -29.00
N GLN A 209 31.51 -0.14 -30.02
CA GLN A 209 31.29 0.51 -31.28
C GLN A 209 30.17 -0.28 -31.96
N LEU A 210 28.92 0.05 -31.60
CA LEU A 210 27.79 -0.32 -32.43
C LEU A 210 28.08 0.14 -33.87
N PRO A 211 27.63 -0.61 -34.89
CA PRO A 211 27.74 -0.16 -36.27
C PRO A 211 27.16 1.25 -36.39
N ASN A 212 27.86 2.07 -37.17
CA ASN A 212 27.68 3.51 -37.34
C ASN A 212 26.31 3.86 -37.96
N ASN A 213 25.23 3.57 -37.23
CA ASN A 213 23.88 3.93 -37.58
C ASN A 213 23.70 5.43 -37.26
N PRO A 214 23.08 6.23 -38.14
CA PRO A 214 22.81 7.62 -37.82
C PRO A 214 21.85 7.70 -36.63
N GLY A 215 22.39 8.03 -35.46
CA GLY A 215 21.60 8.37 -34.27
C GLY A 215 21.05 9.79 -34.41
N PHE A 216 19.86 10.05 -33.86
CA PHE A 216 19.35 11.42 -33.73
C PHE A 216 19.85 12.03 -32.42
N ALA A 217 20.12 13.35 -32.42
CA ALA A 217 20.49 14.07 -31.21
C ALA A 217 19.26 14.17 -30.28
N VAL A 218 19.45 13.87 -29.00
CA VAL A 218 18.44 14.10 -27.97
C VAL A 218 18.35 15.61 -27.72
N PHE A 219 17.13 16.12 -27.60
CA PHE A 219 16.89 17.54 -27.35
C PHE A 219 17.56 17.99 -26.03
N ASP A 220 18.32 19.08 -26.08
CA ASP A 220 18.94 19.69 -24.92
C ASP A 220 18.07 20.84 -24.41
N GLU A 221 17.31 20.57 -23.34
CA GLU A 221 16.44 21.55 -22.68
C GLU A 221 17.22 22.77 -22.13
N ASN A 222 18.52 22.65 -21.88
CA ASN A 222 19.34 23.77 -21.39
C ASN A 222 19.68 24.78 -22.49
N SER A 223 19.63 24.37 -23.76
CA SER A 223 19.92 25.24 -24.91
C SER A 223 18.73 26.16 -25.25
N ALA A 224 17.51 25.76 -24.86
CA ALA A 224 16.27 26.51 -25.04
C ALA A 224 15.77 27.06 -23.70
N ALA A 225 16.56 27.93 -23.06
CA ALA A 225 16.14 28.63 -21.85
C ALA A 225 14.85 29.44 -22.12
N GLY A 226 13.71 28.99 -21.60
CA GLY A 226 12.47 29.78 -21.57
C GLY A 226 11.23 29.16 -22.24
N LEU A 227 11.30 27.95 -22.81
CA LEU A 227 10.09 27.23 -23.19
C LEU A 227 9.53 26.49 -21.97
N GLU A 228 8.41 26.96 -21.42
CA GLU A 228 7.63 26.13 -20.50
C GLU A 228 7.28 24.82 -21.20
N ILE A 229 7.65 23.70 -20.58
CA ILE A 229 7.28 22.37 -21.05
C ILE A 229 5.75 22.38 -21.23
N PRO A 230 5.21 22.10 -22.43
CA PRO A 230 3.78 22.15 -22.66
C PRO A 230 3.07 21.34 -21.58
N ALA A 231 2.16 21.98 -20.84
CA ALA A 231 1.34 21.33 -19.84
C ALA A 231 0.63 20.16 -20.53
N LEU A 232 1.12 18.94 -20.27
CA LEU A 232 0.54 17.73 -20.84
C LEU A 232 -0.90 17.66 -20.34
N THR A 233 -1.86 17.78 -21.25
CA THR A 233 -3.26 17.48 -20.94
C THR A 233 -3.31 16.05 -20.41
N PRO A 234 -3.72 15.84 -19.15
CA PRO A 234 -3.72 14.51 -18.57
C PRO A 234 -4.56 13.58 -19.44
N GLN A 235 -3.97 12.46 -19.88
CA GLN A 235 -4.74 11.38 -20.49
C GLN A 235 -5.76 10.90 -19.45
N THR A 236 -7.03 10.96 -19.81
CA THR A 236 -8.14 10.51 -18.96
C THR A 236 -7.94 9.04 -18.61
N TRP A 237 -7.84 8.70 -17.33
CA TRP A 237 -7.68 7.30 -16.93
C TRP A 237 -8.95 6.51 -17.26
N THR A 238 -8.85 5.45 -18.07
CA THR A 238 -10.04 4.67 -18.51
C THR A 238 -10.66 3.82 -17.40
N ALA A 239 -9.87 3.41 -16.40
CA ALA A 239 -10.34 2.54 -15.32
C ALA A 239 -9.77 2.98 -13.97
N PRO A 240 -10.51 2.77 -12.85
CA PRO A 240 -9.97 3.05 -11.52
C PRO A 240 -8.77 2.16 -11.21
N PRO A 241 -7.81 2.64 -10.39
CA PRO A 241 -6.66 1.85 -10.00
C PRO A 241 -7.07 0.60 -9.24
N ALA A 242 -6.33 -0.49 -9.45
CA ALA A 242 -6.58 -1.72 -8.73
C ALA A 242 -6.23 -1.54 -7.24
N PRO A 243 -7.07 -1.98 -6.30
CA PRO A 243 -6.80 -1.80 -4.88
C PRO A 243 -5.56 -2.58 -4.42
N ARG A 244 -5.20 -3.66 -5.14
CA ARG A 244 -4.06 -4.53 -4.83
C ARG A 244 -3.15 -4.73 -6.03
N ALA A 245 -1.85 -4.73 -5.74
CA ALA A 245 -0.82 -5.08 -6.70
C ALA A 245 -0.70 -6.62 -6.77
N LYS A 246 -1.57 -7.25 -7.58
CA LYS A 246 -1.71 -8.71 -7.69
C LYS A 246 -0.40 -9.47 -7.96
N GLU A 247 0.60 -8.83 -8.55
CA GLU A 247 1.91 -9.43 -8.87
C GLU A 247 2.89 -9.35 -7.69
N ASN A 248 2.67 -8.43 -6.76
CA ASN A 248 3.49 -8.25 -5.55
C ASN A 248 2.95 -9.03 -4.35
N GLU A 249 1.76 -9.64 -4.47
CA GLU A 249 1.09 -10.36 -3.40
C GLU A 249 0.87 -11.84 -3.78
N LEU A 250 1.30 -12.75 -2.90
CA LEU A 250 1.01 -14.19 -3.03
C LEU A 250 -0.22 -14.55 -2.20
N SER A 251 -1.17 -15.27 -2.80
CA SER A 251 -2.32 -15.84 -2.07
C SER A 251 -1.91 -17.06 -1.23
N ALA A 252 -2.62 -17.30 -0.13
CA ALA A 252 -2.28 -18.32 0.87
C ALA A 252 -2.14 -19.74 0.29
N GLY A 253 -1.13 -20.45 0.79
CA GLY A 253 -0.83 -21.85 0.48
C GLY A 253 -1.61 -22.87 1.35
N PRO A 254 -1.19 -24.15 1.38
CA PRO A 254 -2.01 -25.37 1.57
C PRO A 254 -2.98 -25.49 2.76
N TRP A 255 -2.97 -24.56 3.70
CA TRP A 255 -3.80 -24.56 4.91
C TRP A 255 -5.28 -24.24 4.64
N ASN A 256 -5.59 -23.69 3.47
CA ASN A 256 -6.94 -23.34 3.00
C ASN A 256 -7.73 -24.52 2.40
N SER A 257 -7.13 -25.71 2.25
CA SER A 257 -7.80 -26.91 1.69
C SER A 257 -8.52 -27.78 2.73
N GLY A 258 -8.40 -27.46 4.02
CA GLY A 258 -9.06 -28.19 5.09
C GLY A 258 -10.54 -27.79 5.22
N ARG A 259 -11.41 -28.26 4.33
CA ARG A 259 -12.83 -28.37 4.72
C ARG A 259 -12.86 -29.31 5.92
N LEU A 260 -13.28 -28.77 7.07
CA LEU A 260 -13.72 -29.54 8.23
C LEU A 260 -14.50 -30.76 7.72
N LEU A 261 -13.98 -31.96 8.02
CA LEU A 261 -14.68 -33.22 7.81
C LEU A 261 -15.96 -33.18 8.66
N THR A 262 -17.01 -32.60 8.11
CA THR A 262 -18.37 -32.71 8.66
C THR A 262 -18.70 -34.19 8.67
N LEU A 263 -18.74 -34.76 9.88
CA LEU A 263 -19.20 -36.10 10.21
C LEU A 263 -20.48 -36.43 9.44
N THR A 264 -20.31 -37.03 8.26
CA THR A 264 -21.37 -37.65 7.50
C THR A 264 -20.97 -39.12 7.37
N LEU A 265 -21.88 -39.99 7.78
CA LEU A 265 -21.67 -41.43 7.97
C LEU A 265 -20.91 -42.11 6.81
N PRO A 266 -20.13 -43.17 7.09
CA PRO A 266 -19.31 -43.82 6.08
C PRO A 266 -20.16 -44.62 5.09
N SER A 267 -20.30 -44.08 3.87
CA SER A 267 -20.71 -44.87 2.71
C SER A 267 -19.49 -45.60 2.15
N GLN A 268 -19.47 -46.92 2.35
CA GLN A 268 -18.43 -47.83 1.89
C GLN A 268 -18.22 -47.78 0.37
N ARG A 269 -16.96 -47.71 -0.08
CA ARG A 269 -16.47 -48.33 -1.33
C ARG A 269 -14.96 -48.59 -1.25
N PRO A 270 -14.43 -49.56 -2.02
CA PRO A 270 -13.47 -50.53 -1.51
C PRO A 270 -12.00 -50.23 -1.82
N ARG A 271 -11.17 -50.94 -1.06
CA ARG A 271 -9.69 -50.94 -1.00
C ARG A 271 -8.99 -51.13 -2.36
N GLY A 272 -7.90 -50.37 -2.54
CA GLY A 272 -6.75 -50.71 -3.36
C GLY A 272 -5.47 -50.61 -2.50
N SER A 273 -4.65 -51.67 -2.54
CA SER A 273 -3.47 -52.00 -1.73
C SER A 273 -2.37 -50.92 -1.68
N ALA A 274 -1.91 -50.50 -0.50
CA ALA A 274 -0.83 -51.07 0.32
C ALA A 274 0.56 -50.45 0.06
N SER A 275 0.99 -49.60 0.99
CA SER A 275 2.38 -49.56 1.46
C SER A 275 2.34 -49.32 2.97
N SER A 276 2.72 -50.36 3.73
CA SER A 276 2.79 -50.36 5.19
C SER A 276 3.99 -49.51 5.64
N ALA A 277 3.71 -48.41 6.33
CA ALA A 277 4.69 -47.75 7.18
C ALA A 277 4.19 -47.91 8.62
N VAL A 278 5.00 -48.58 9.44
CA VAL A 278 4.79 -48.79 10.87
C VAL A 278 4.86 -47.42 11.56
N GLU A 279 3.71 -46.88 11.95
CA GLU A 279 3.62 -45.65 12.73
C GLU A 279 3.71 -46.03 14.21
N ALA A 280 4.83 -45.69 14.84
CA ALA A 280 5.03 -45.89 16.26
C ALA A 280 4.11 -44.92 17.04
N PRO A 281 3.37 -45.36 18.08
CA PRO A 281 2.52 -44.46 18.85
C PRO A 281 3.39 -43.48 19.64
N CYS A 282 3.28 -42.18 19.35
CA CYS A 282 3.87 -41.14 20.19
C CYS A 282 3.12 -41.10 21.53
N PRO A 283 3.80 -41.20 22.69
CA PRO A 283 3.12 -41.13 23.98
C PRO A 283 2.58 -39.71 24.18
N MET A 284 1.26 -39.61 24.35
CA MET A 284 0.58 -38.36 24.69
C MET A 284 1.08 -37.89 26.06
N PRO A 285 1.49 -36.62 26.22
CA PRO A 285 1.79 -36.08 27.55
C PRO A 285 0.49 -36.00 28.36
N SER A 286 0.45 -36.72 29.49
CA SER A 286 -0.65 -36.66 30.45
C SER A 286 -0.61 -35.31 31.15
N PHE A 287 -1.42 -34.35 30.69
CA PHE A 287 -1.60 -33.09 31.39
C PHE A 287 -2.74 -33.24 32.40
N THR A 288 -2.42 -33.35 33.68
CA THR A 288 -3.40 -33.20 34.77
C THR A 288 -3.52 -31.72 35.13
N PRO A 289 -4.63 -31.04 34.84
CA PRO A 289 -4.82 -29.65 35.26
C PRO A 289 -4.86 -29.58 36.79
N TYR A 290 -4.12 -28.64 37.36
CA TYR A 290 -4.08 -28.37 38.79
C TYR A 290 -5.46 -27.82 39.23
N VAL A 291 -6.08 -28.47 40.20
CA VAL A 291 -7.32 -28.02 40.85
C VAL A 291 -6.92 -27.25 42.10
N GLU A 292 -7.26 -25.97 42.20
CA GLU A 292 -7.05 -25.18 43.41
C GLU A 292 -7.95 -25.71 44.53
N GLU A 293 -7.34 -26.37 45.51
CA GLU A 293 -7.97 -26.82 46.74
C GLU A 293 -8.35 -25.57 47.57
N SER A 294 -9.64 -25.24 47.58
CA SER A 294 -10.16 -24.14 48.37
C SER A 294 -10.07 -24.49 49.85
N ALA A 295 -9.24 -23.76 50.59
CA ALA A 295 -9.11 -23.87 52.04
C ALA A 295 -10.49 -23.77 52.71
N GLN A 296 -10.94 -24.87 53.30
CA GLN A 296 -12.13 -24.88 54.15
C GLN A 296 -11.84 -24.02 55.39
N GLN A 297 -12.55 -22.90 55.48
CA GLN A 297 -12.69 -22.09 56.67
C GLN A 297 -13.04 -22.99 57.87
N GLN A 298 -12.15 -23.02 58.86
CA GLN A 298 -12.45 -23.51 60.19
C GLN A 298 -13.33 -22.45 60.88
N VAL A 299 -14.62 -22.76 61.03
CA VAL A 299 -15.56 -21.97 61.86
C VAL A 299 -15.93 -22.82 63.07
N MET A 300 -15.60 -22.25 64.23
CA MET A 300 -15.93 -22.62 65.62
C MET A 300 -15.16 -23.77 66.26
#